data_AF-A0A7S3JY89-F1
#
_entry.id   AF-A0A7S3JY89-F1
#
_cell.length_a   1.000
_cell.length_b   1.000
_cell.length_c   1.000
_cell.angle_alpha   90.00
_cell.angle_beta   90.00
_cell.angle_gamma   90.00
#
_symmetry.space_group_name_H-M   'P 1'
#
loop_
_entity.id
_entity.type
_entity.pdbx_description
1 polymer ?
#
loop_
_entity_poly.entity_id
_entity_poly.type
_entity_poly.pdbx_seq_one_letter_code
_entity_poly.pdbx_strand_id
1 'polypeptide(L)'
;MTAKRQKIGVLEEKPQEEVKLKLYHGTSWNRALSILRDGFIESSDGLLGRGVYLAREDKARRFAANRTRHGGLEGGLVTVLAFYKSAKFVKSDDKVWLQEGYDACRADTTTSSPNMEWCIASREQCQVIAVEKIPIDEYGAPLELVPTSDILDVYLLDDMPVYKRPEYPCGLDENKTILTAGRILQIRYPLPDNGAYPFIYVNDKALRFWPLADNSGWIINDTNNNSSLHFLSENKLIITNISNQSMKLLSCPVLSNNQNGAKFNPGETAIVNASYLTRSVGNEIIHFYLFDDGSGWLSHADTASSIKVEVYDKDAEIQVRKRLAEIESEKIKLEEVIGIYDTRRKNEARRASEIQEFKARQAEIAEAKRRAEEEAMREAARKKAAAEKAARIEQKRAARGRYHVFFLVGGDHVDDSFDETTTCVATNGESTILLFEHADWAWTSGLPKSLRNKLNGRSRNLPKPTYVALGTEDRYYIRFANGHAQWVGPSSLTKAIKKTSTKVISSFAFGETYETYFIVFTDGWWRYDGDIPEGLVDLIVERNRRADLKQVTLGPDGEWFLEARNGRKWWGGVSDHCAKRIRRIRNRITFLDFGSDDAWYCRYA
;
A
#
# COMPACT_ATOMS: atom_id res chain seq x y z
N MET A 1 -26.29 67.48 24.27
CA MET A 1 -25.00 66.87 24.65
C MET A 1 -24.57 65.90 23.57
N THR A 2 -23.25 65.77 23.40
CA THR A 2 -22.51 65.08 22.34
C THR A 2 -22.91 63.62 22.12
N ALA A 3 -23.20 63.24 20.87
CA ALA A 3 -23.15 61.85 20.41
C ALA A 3 -22.04 61.72 19.35
N LYS A 4 -21.12 60.77 19.55
CA LYS A 4 -19.86 60.67 18.77
C LYS A 4 -20.13 60.23 17.32
N ARG A 5 -19.67 61.01 16.34
CA ARG A 5 -19.47 60.51 14.97
C ARG A 5 -18.33 59.49 14.99
N GLN A 6 -18.67 58.22 14.83
CA GLN A 6 -17.69 57.15 14.63
C GLN A 6 -17.21 57.23 13.17
N LYS A 7 -15.94 57.58 12.95
CA LYS A 7 -15.32 57.46 11.63
C LYS A 7 -15.24 55.98 11.27
N ILE A 8 -16.13 55.52 10.40
CA ILE A 8 -15.91 54.26 9.68
C ILE A 8 -14.74 54.53 8.72
N GLY A 9 -13.63 53.82 8.93
CA GLY A 9 -12.49 53.91 8.02
C GLY A 9 -12.88 53.34 6.67
N VAL A 10 -12.64 54.11 5.60
CA VAL A 10 -12.55 53.53 4.27
C VAL A 10 -11.32 52.62 4.30
N LEU A 11 -11.56 51.31 4.28
CA LEU A 11 -10.51 50.35 4.00
C LEU A 11 -10.15 50.55 2.54
N GLU A 12 -8.95 51.06 2.26
CA GLU A 12 -8.36 50.94 0.94
C GLU A 12 -8.17 49.44 0.66
N GLU A 13 -9.04 48.88 -0.18
CA GLU A 13 -8.83 47.54 -0.72
C GLU A 13 -7.52 47.56 -1.50
N LYS A 14 -6.53 46.80 -1.01
CA LYS A 14 -5.31 46.56 -1.77
C LYS A 14 -5.71 45.94 -3.10
N PRO A 15 -5.21 46.44 -4.25
CA PRO A 15 -5.53 45.86 -5.54
C PRO A 15 -5.15 44.37 -5.53
N GLN A 16 -6.11 43.50 -5.83
CA GLN A 16 -5.86 42.06 -5.96
C GLN A 16 -4.76 41.84 -7.00
N GLU A 17 -3.76 41.03 -6.64
CA GLU A 17 -2.74 40.60 -7.58
C GLU A 17 -3.39 39.83 -8.72
N GLU A 18 -3.05 40.21 -9.95
CA GLU A 18 -3.62 39.63 -11.16
C GLU A 18 -3.10 38.19 -11.35
N VAL A 19 -4.03 37.23 -11.38
CA VAL A 19 -3.73 35.81 -11.51
C VAL A 19 -3.57 35.45 -12.99
N LYS A 20 -2.48 34.75 -13.29
CA LYS A 20 -2.12 34.32 -14.65
C LYS A 20 -2.25 32.81 -14.80
N LEU A 21 -3.06 32.35 -15.76
CA LEU A 21 -3.25 30.93 -16.08
C LEU A 21 -2.87 30.61 -17.53
N LYS A 22 -2.26 29.44 -17.76
CA LYS A 22 -2.12 28.86 -19.10
C LYS A 22 -3.33 27.98 -19.40
N LEU A 23 -4.10 28.36 -20.41
CA LEU A 23 -5.30 27.67 -20.89
C LEU A 23 -5.25 27.52 -22.41
N TYR A 24 -6.24 26.83 -22.97
CA TYR A 24 -6.25 26.43 -24.37
C TYR A 24 -7.65 26.57 -24.98
N HIS A 25 -7.72 26.85 -26.28
CA HIS A 25 -8.96 26.90 -27.04
C HIS A 25 -8.82 25.99 -28.28
N GLY A 26 -9.73 25.05 -28.45
CA GLY A 26 -9.79 24.19 -29.62
C GLY A 26 -10.75 24.74 -30.66
N THR A 27 -10.34 24.80 -31.91
CA THR A 27 -11.16 25.33 -33.01
C THR A 27 -10.65 24.82 -34.36
N SER A 28 -11.14 25.36 -35.48
CA SER A 28 -10.59 25.06 -36.80
C SER A 28 -9.29 25.83 -37.06
N TRP A 29 -8.39 25.29 -37.88
CA TRP A 29 -7.10 25.92 -38.17
C TRP A 29 -7.23 27.38 -38.67
N ASN A 30 -8.18 27.66 -39.56
CA ASN A 30 -8.46 29.01 -40.04
C ASN A 30 -8.93 29.97 -38.92
N ARG A 31 -9.74 29.47 -37.96
CA ARG A 31 -10.15 30.25 -36.78
C ARG A 31 -8.99 30.46 -35.82
N ALA A 32 -8.13 29.46 -35.61
CA ALA A 32 -6.93 29.60 -34.79
C ALA A 32 -5.98 30.68 -35.36
N LEU A 33 -5.77 30.71 -36.68
CA LEU A 33 -4.99 31.75 -37.34
C LEU A 33 -5.63 33.15 -37.24
N SER A 34 -6.97 33.26 -37.35
CA SER A 34 -7.66 34.53 -37.12
C SER A 34 -7.53 34.99 -35.65
N ILE A 35 -7.66 34.08 -34.68
CA ILE A 35 -7.46 34.38 -33.26
C ILE A 35 -6.02 34.84 -32.97
N LEU A 36 -5.02 34.25 -33.64
CA LEU A 36 -3.62 34.68 -33.53
C LEU A 36 -3.39 36.09 -34.10
N ARG A 37 -4.06 36.45 -35.21
CA ARG A 37 -3.88 37.74 -35.89
C ARG A 37 -4.70 38.87 -35.27
N ASP A 38 -5.96 38.58 -34.93
CA ASP A 38 -7.01 39.56 -34.61
C ASP A 38 -7.42 39.54 -33.13
N GLY A 39 -6.92 38.57 -32.36
CA GLY A 39 -7.38 38.27 -31.01
C GLY A 39 -8.69 37.46 -30.98
N PHE A 40 -9.18 37.15 -29.78
CA PHE A 40 -10.48 36.51 -29.63
C PHE A 40 -11.63 37.46 -29.98
N ILE A 41 -12.73 36.88 -30.47
CA ILE A 41 -14.05 37.50 -30.45
C ILE A 41 -14.81 36.85 -29.29
N GLU A 42 -15.29 37.67 -28.35
CA GLU A 42 -16.10 37.19 -27.22
C GLU A 42 -17.40 36.56 -27.73
N SER A 43 -17.77 35.41 -27.16
CA SER A 43 -19.10 34.85 -27.41
C SER A 43 -20.15 35.72 -26.72
N SER A 44 -21.25 36.01 -27.41
CA SER A 44 -22.37 36.78 -26.85
C SER A 44 -23.25 35.96 -25.89
N ASP A 45 -23.16 34.63 -25.95
CA ASP A 45 -23.87 33.69 -25.06
C ASP A 45 -23.07 32.39 -24.90
N GLY A 46 -23.49 31.55 -23.96
CA GLY A 46 -23.01 30.20 -23.69
C GLY A 46 -23.45 29.75 -22.30
N LEU A 47 -23.04 28.55 -21.86
CA LEU A 47 -23.44 28.05 -20.53
C LEU A 47 -22.80 28.83 -19.36
N LEU A 48 -21.75 29.61 -19.64
CA LEU A 48 -21.15 30.57 -18.73
C LEU A 48 -21.36 32.03 -19.20
N GLY A 49 -22.44 32.30 -19.95
CA GLY A 49 -22.77 33.65 -20.45
C GLY A 49 -21.78 34.19 -21.49
N ARG A 50 -21.61 35.52 -21.52
CA ARG A 50 -20.70 36.23 -22.43
C ARG A 50 -19.23 36.06 -21.98
N GLY A 51 -18.33 35.87 -22.95
CA GLY A 51 -16.89 35.94 -22.72
C GLY A 51 -16.07 35.09 -23.69
N VAL A 52 -14.77 34.92 -23.38
CA VAL A 52 -13.85 34.04 -24.10
C VAL A 52 -13.78 32.68 -23.40
N TYR A 53 -14.16 31.63 -24.13
CA TYR A 53 -14.23 30.27 -23.63
C TYR A 53 -12.89 29.53 -23.80
N LEU A 54 -12.32 29.11 -22.68
CA LEU A 54 -11.02 28.44 -22.56
C LEU A 54 -11.12 27.17 -21.72
N ALA A 55 -10.18 26.24 -21.94
CA ALA A 55 -10.18 24.93 -21.30
C ALA A 55 -8.76 24.44 -20.96
N ARG A 56 -8.66 23.27 -20.32
CA ARG A 56 -7.42 22.50 -20.27
C ARG A 56 -7.03 21.99 -21.66
N GLU A 57 -5.76 21.67 -21.83
CA GLU A 57 -5.20 21.18 -23.09
C GLU A 57 -5.93 19.94 -23.61
N ASP A 58 -6.30 18.99 -22.73
CA ASP A 58 -6.96 17.74 -23.13
C ASP A 58 -8.32 17.99 -23.79
N LYS A 59 -9.19 18.81 -23.17
CA LYS A 59 -10.50 19.18 -23.71
C LYS A 59 -10.36 20.00 -25.00
N ALA A 60 -9.45 20.99 -25.00
CA ALA A 60 -9.21 21.84 -26.17
C ALA A 60 -8.65 21.04 -27.36
N ARG A 61 -7.71 20.11 -27.14
CA ARG A 61 -7.13 19.26 -28.18
C ARG A 61 -8.17 18.29 -28.74
N ARG A 62 -9.06 17.71 -27.90
CA ARG A 62 -10.22 16.92 -28.38
C ARG A 62 -11.15 17.76 -29.28
N PHE A 63 -11.48 18.99 -28.88
CA PHE A 63 -12.34 19.86 -29.68
C PHE A 63 -11.67 20.26 -31.00
N ALA A 64 -10.37 20.59 -30.99
CA ALA A 64 -9.60 20.89 -32.20
C ALA A 64 -9.45 19.67 -33.12
N ALA A 65 -9.46 18.46 -32.58
CA ALA A 65 -9.39 17.23 -33.37
C ALA A 65 -10.73 16.82 -34.00
N ASN A 66 -11.86 17.26 -33.44
CA ASN A 66 -13.19 16.81 -33.84
C ASN A 66 -13.85 17.77 -34.87
N ARG A 67 -13.85 17.36 -36.13
CA ARG A 67 -14.39 18.13 -37.26
C ARG A 67 -15.87 18.48 -37.14
N THR A 68 -16.71 17.63 -36.54
CA THR A 68 -18.15 17.92 -36.40
C THR A 68 -18.39 19.03 -35.38
N ARG A 69 -17.52 19.19 -34.38
CA ARG A 69 -17.58 20.24 -33.36
C ARG A 69 -17.01 21.57 -33.85
N HIS A 70 -15.85 21.58 -34.52
CA HIS A 70 -15.20 22.82 -34.96
C HIS A 70 -15.56 23.28 -36.38
N GLY A 71 -16.22 22.44 -37.20
CA GLY A 71 -16.78 22.78 -38.51
C GLY A 71 -15.78 23.13 -39.62
N GLY A 72 -14.51 22.79 -39.46
CA GLY A 72 -13.43 23.15 -40.41
C GLY A 72 -12.78 21.93 -41.07
N LEU A 73 -11.99 22.16 -42.12
CA LEU A 73 -11.23 21.09 -42.80
C LEU A 73 -10.02 20.60 -42.00
N GLU A 74 -9.49 21.42 -41.09
CA GLU A 74 -8.28 21.16 -40.31
C GLU A 74 -8.45 21.68 -38.88
N GLY A 75 -7.80 21.03 -37.92
CA GLY A 75 -7.85 21.37 -36.51
C GLY A 75 -6.81 22.41 -36.09
N GLY A 76 -7.16 23.27 -35.13
CA GLY A 76 -6.26 24.28 -34.56
C GLY A 76 -6.40 24.38 -33.05
N LEU A 77 -5.30 24.19 -32.33
CA LEU A 77 -5.20 24.37 -30.88
C LEU A 77 -4.52 25.69 -30.58
N VAL A 78 -5.23 26.62 -29.96
CA VAL A 78 -4.71 27.92 -29.52
C VAL A 78 -4.25 27.79 -28.07
N THR A 79 -2.99 28.14 -27.78
CA THR A 79 -2.47 28.28 -26.41
C THR A 79 -2.61 29.72 -25.96
N VAL A 80 -3.19 29.94 -24.78
CA VAL A 80 -3.59 31.25 -24.25
C VAL A 80 -3.03 31.43 -22.84
N LEU A 81 -2.50 32.62 -22.54
CA LEU A 81 -2.33 33.10 -21.18
C LEU A 81 -3.51 34.00 -20.82
N ALA A 82 -4.33 33.55 -19.88
CA ALA A 82 -5.48 34.28 -19.37
C ALA A 82 -5.13 35.00 -18.05
N PHE A 83 -5.65 36.21 -17.89
CA PHE A 83 -5.40 37.09 -16.75
C PHE A 83 -6.73 37.48 -16.08
N TYR A 84 -6.83 37.34 -14.76
CA TYR A 84 -8.05 37.71 -14.01
C TYR A 84 -7.72 38.15 -12.58
N LYS A 85 -8.62 38.90 -11.95
CA LYS A 85 -8.48 39.37 -10.57
C LYS A 85 -9.51 38.75 -9.64
N SER A 86 -10.72 38.49 -10.14
CA SER A 86 -11.86 37.98 -9.38
C SER A 86 -12.59 36.89 -10.17
N ALA A 87 -12.24 35.62 -9.92
CA ALA A 87 -12.90 34.47 -10.54
C ALA A 87 -14.02 33.89 -9.67
N LYS A 88 -15.20 33.67 -10.26
CA LYS A 88 -16.26 32.85 -9.66
C LYS A 88 -15.98 31.37 -9.93
N PHE A 89 -16.15 30.53 -8.91
CA PHE A 89 -16.04 29.07 -9.04
C PHE A 89 -17.41 28.45 -8.82
N VAL A 90 -17.91 27.74 -9.84
CA VAL A 90 -19.26 27.16 -9.86
C VAL A 90 -19.23 25.67 -10.21
N LYS A 91 -20.27 24.93 -9.81
CA LYS A 91 -20.39 23.49 -10.07
C LYS A 91 -21.04 23.15 -11.41
N SER A 92 -21.77 24.11 -11.98
CA SER A 92 -22.66 23.97 -13.15
C SER A 92 -22.77 25.33 -13.86
N ASP A 93 -23.59 25.39 -14.91
CA ASP A 93 -23.94 26.60 -15.65
C ASP A 93 -24.19 27.84 -14.76
N ASP A 94 -23.65 28.99 -15.16
CA ASP A 94 -23.83 30.28 -14.52
C ASP A 94 -23.65 31.40 -15.55
N LYS A 95 -24.73 32.12 -15.87
CA LYS A 95 -24.69 33.25 -16.83
C LYS A 95 -24.63 34.64 -16.18
N VAL A 96 -24.56 34.72 -14.85
CA VAL A 96 -24.76 35.98 -14.08
C VAL A 96 -23.51 36.46 -13.35
N TRP A 97 -22.46 35.65 -13.21
CA TRP A 97 -21.18 36.03 -12.60
C TRP A 97 -20.60 37.39 -13.05
N LEU A 98 -20.77 37.75 -14.32
CA LEU A 98 -20.30 39.05 -14.83
C LEU A 98 -21.09 40.23 -14.25
N GLN A 99 -22.39 40.04 -13.98
CA GLN A 99 -23.27 41.02 -13.33
C GLN A 99 -22.99 41.10 -11.82
N GLU A 100 -22.50 40.02 -11.22
CA GLU A 100 -22.04 39.95 -9.84
C GLU A 100 -20.65 40.58 -9.62
N GLY A 101 -19.96 41.02 -10.69
CA GLY A 101 -18.68 41.74 -10.62
C GLY A 101 -17.42 40.87 -10.73
N TYR A 102 -17.54 39.61 -11.14
CA TYR A 102 -16.39 38.74 -11.43
C TYR A 102 -15.86 38.99 -12.85
N ASP A 103 -14.54 38.90 -13.07
CA ASP A 103 -13.88 39.06 -14.37
C ASP A 103 -13.45 37.73 -15.02
N ALA A 104 -13.71 36.62 -14.33
CA ALA A 104 -13.67 35.27 -14.89
C ALA A 104 -14.69 34.34 -14.17
N CYS A 105 -15.07 33.27 -14.84
CA CYS A 105 -15.84 32.18 -14.23
C CYS A 105 -15.22 30.83 -14.61
N ARG A 106 -15.09 29.92 -13.64
CA ARG A 106 -14.76 28.51 -13.86
C ARG A 106 -15.91 27.64 -13.41
N ALA A 107 -16.38 26.76 -14.29
CA ALA A 107 -17.31 25.69 -13.95
C ALA A 107 -16.61 24.32 -13.94
N ASP A 108 -16.95 23.48 -12.97
CA ASP A 108 -16.46 22.08 -12.92
C ASP A 108 -17.08 21.22 -14.03
N THR A 109 -18.40 21.37 -14.22
CA THR A 109 -19.14 20.83 -15.37
C THR A 109 -20.10 21.90 -15.88
N THR A 110 -20.64 21.69 -17.07
CA THR A 110 -21.77 22.44 -17.63
C THR A 110 -22.78 21.45 -18.23
N THR A 111 -24.01 21.87 -18.49
CA THR A 111 -25.07 21.01 -19.05
C THR A 111 -24.67 20.37 -20.39
N SER A 112 -23.74 20.98 -21.14
CA SER A 112 -23.20 20.45 -22.40
C SER A 112 -21.78 19.85 -22.30
N SER A 113 -21.18 19.77 -21.11
CA SER A 113 -19.81 19.25 -20.94
C SER A 113 -19.53 18.80 -19.50
N PRO A 114 -19.20 17.52 -19.26
CA PRO A 114 -18.71 17.05 -17.95
C PRO A 114 -17.27 17.50 -17.65
N ASN A 115 -16.62 18.22 -18.58
CA ASN A 115 -15.25 18.71 -18.45
C ASN A 115 -15.20 20.19 -18.09
N MET A 116 -14.32 20.53 -17.14
CA MET A 116 -14.07 21.89 -16.64
C MET A 116 -13.87 22.92 -17.76
N GLU A 117 -14.42 24.12 -17.54
CA GLU A 117 -14.45 25.21 -18.50
C GLU A 117 -14.21 26.55 -17.81
N TRP A 118 -13.50 27.45 -18.50
CA TRP A 118 -13.30 28.84 -18.11
C TRP A 118 -14.01 29.75 -19.12
N CYS A 119 -14.68 30.77 -18.60
CA CYS A 119 -15.15 31.91 -19.38
C CYS A 119 -14.47 33.17 -18.81
N ILE A 120 -13.71 33.88 -19.65
CA ILE A 120 -13.00 35.10 -19.28
C ILE A 120 -13.80 36.31 -19.80
N ALA A 121 -13.98 37.35 -18.98
CA ALA A 121 -14.94 38.43 -19.28
C ALA A 121 -14.63 39.17 -20.58
N SER A 122 -13.36 39.48 -20.83
CA SER A 122 -12.91 40.22 -22.01
C SER A 122 -11.78 39.51 -22.76
N ARG A 123 -11.69 39.75 -24.07
CA ARG A 123 -10.58 39.27 -24.91
C ARG A 123 -9.23 39.93 -24.57
N GLU A 124 -9.24 41.14 -24.04
CA GLU A 124 -8.02 41.87 -23.63
C GLU A 124 -7.31 41.18 -22.44
N GLN A 125 -8.04 40.36 -21.68
CA GLN A 125 -7.51 39.45 -20.65
C GLN A 125 -6.86 38.16 -21.23
N CYS A 126 -6.87 37.97 -22.56
CA CYS A 126 -6.45 36.72 -23.21
C CYS A 126 -5.29 36.93 -24.19
N GLN A 127 -4.06 36.65 -23.75
CA GLN A 127 -2.88 36.72 -24.61
C GLN A 127 -2.66 35.39 -25.35
N VAL A 128 -2.79 35.39 -26.68
CA VAL A 128 -2.45 34.22 -27.52
C VAL A 128 -0.94 34.05 -27.59
N ILE A 129 -0.44 32.83 -27.33
CA ILE A 129 1.00 32.52 -27.24
C ILE A 129 1.47 31.67 -28.41
N ALA A 130 0.65 30.71 -28.84
CA ALA A 130 0.96 29.81 -29.93
C ALA A 130 -0.31 29.26 -30.55
N VAL A 131 -0.23 28.86 -31.81
CA VAL A 131 -1.22 28.01 -32.47
C VAL A 131 -0.53 26.75 -32.98
N GLU A 132 -1.10 25.60 -32.65
CA GLU A 132 -0.65 24.29 -33.11
C GLU A 132 -1.68 23.74 -34.10
N LYS A 133 -1.21 23.31 -35.27
CA LYS A 133 -2.07 22.64 -36.25
C LYS A 133 -2.27 21.20 -35.78
N ILE A 134 -3.51 20.84 -35.46
CA ILE A 134 -3.85 19.48 -35.07
C ILE A 134 -4.10 18.67 -36.33
N PRO A 135 -3.29 17.63 -36.62
CA PRO A 135 -3.48 16.81 -37.81
C PRO A 135 -4.73 15.95 -37.59
N ILE A 136 -5.69 16.07 -38.50
CA ILE A 136 -6.94 15.31 -38.48
C ILE A 136 -7.07 14.51 -39.77
N ASP A 137 -7.65 13.31 -39.69
CA ASP A 137 -7.93 12.48 -40.85
C ASP A 137 -9.03 13.12 -41.73
N GLU A 138 -9.22 12.57 -42.91
CA GLU A 138 -10.23 13.02 -43.89
C GLU A 138 -11.67 13.09 -43.33
N TYR A 139 -11.92 12.46 -42.18
CA TYR A 139 -13.20 12.37 -41.49
C TYR A 139 -13.27 13.11 -40.13
N GLY A 140 -12.17 13.72 -39.66
CA GLY A 140 -12.14 14.48 -38.41
C GLY A 140 -11.82 13.69 -37.13
N ALA A 141 -10.93 12.69 -37.22
CA ALA A 141 -10.28 12.08 -36.06
C ALA A 141 -8.78 12.47 -36.00
N PRO A 142 -8.14 12.60 -34.82
CA PRO A 142 -6.73 12.99 -34.74
C PRO A 142 -5.79 11.94 -35.34
N LEU A 143 -4.86 12.38 -36.20
CA LEU A 143 -3.80 11.53 -36.74
C LEU A 143 -2.67 11.39 -35.69
N GLU A 144 -2.31 10.15 -35.34
CA GLU A 144 -1.16 9.89 -34.47
C GLU A 144 0.15 10.30 -35.19
N LEU A 145 0.85 11.29 -34.65
CA LEU A 145 2.26 11.55 -34.97
C LEU A 145 3.10 10.41 -34.36
N VAL A 146 3.36 9.37 -35.15
CA VAL A 146 4.27 8.28 -34.76
C VAL A 146 5.68 8.86 -34.58
N PRO A 147 6.32 8.72 -33.40
CA PRO A 147 7.71 9.12 -33.22
C PRO A 147 8.60 8.30 -34.16
N THR A 148 9.34 8.98 -35.04
CA THR A 148 10.30 8.34 -35.96
C THR A 148 11.59 7.97 -35.22
N SER A 149 11.51 6.93 -34.40
CA SER A 149 12.64 6.16 -33.87
C SER A 149 12.19 4.71 -33.70
N ASP A 150 13.02 3.78 -34.16
CA ASP A 150 12.90 2.33 -33.91
C ASP A 150 11.79 1.56 -34.66
N ILE A 151 11.77 1.67 -36.00
CA ILE A 151 11.45 0.50 -36.86
C ILE A 151 12.52 0.38 -37.93
N LEU A 152 13.48 -0.51 -37.70
CA LEU A 152 14.40 -1.05 -38.70
C LEU A 152 14.36 -2.57 -38.60
N ASP A 153 13.20 -3.14 -38.96
CA ASP A 153 13.02 -4.58 -39.10
C ASP A 153 12.90 -4.95 -40.58
N VAL A 154 13.74 -5.91 -40.97
CA VAL A 154 13.93 -6.35 -42.34
C VAL A 154 12.82 -7.33 -42.73
N TYR A 155 12.17 -7.07 -43.88
CA TYR A 155 11.30 -8.07 -44.50
C TYR A 155 12.14 -9.21 -45.07
N LEU A 156 12.09 -10.38 -44.42
CA LEU A 156 12.36 -11.65 -45.08
C LEU A 156 11.03 -12.31 -45.43
N LEU A 157 10.66 -12.18 -46.71
CA LEU A 157 9.76 -13.13 -47.36
C LEU A 157 10.56 -14.41 -47.62
N ASP A 158 9.99 -15.57 -47.31
CA ASP A 158 10.14 -16.76 -48.15
C ASP A 158 9.07 -17.80 -47.82
N ASP A 159 8.62 -18.48 -48.86
CA ASP A 159 7.51 -19.44 -48.86
C ASP A 159 8.03 -20.89 -48.93
N MET A 160 7.26 -21.83 -48.36
CA MET A 160 7.26 -23.28 -48.71
C MET A 160 8.43 -24.16 -48.14
N PRO A 161 8.40 -25.52 -48.19
CA PRO A 161 7.75 -26.27 -47.10
C PRO A 161 8.40 -27.64 -46.67
N VAL A 162 7.83 -28.27 -45.63
CA VAL A 162 7.94 -29.72 -45.23
C VAL A 162 9.30 -30.26 -44.73
N TYR A 163 9.34 -30.76 -43.47
CA TYR A 163 9.66 -32.17 -43.17
C TYR A 163 9.22 -32.62 -41.75
N LYS A 164 8.98 -33.93 -41.57
CA LYS A 164 8.57 -34.58 -40.29
C LYS A 164 9.65 -35.51 -39.74
N ARG A 165 9.64 -35.71 -38.40
CA ARG A 165 10.09 -36.86 -37.55
C ARG A 165 11.05 -36.40 -36.42
N PRO A 166 11.25 -37.20 -35.35
CA PRO A 166 10.22 -37.77 -34.46
C PRO A 166 10.57 -37.58 -32.97
N GLU A 167 9.58 -37.53 -32.07
CA GLU A 167 9.82 -37.50 -30.62
C GLU A 167 9.91 -38.93 -30.03
N TYR A 168 10.83 -39.13 -29.07
CA TYR A 168 10.85 -40.27 -28.14
C TYR A 168 11.03 -39.74 -26.69
N PRO A 169 10.60 -40.48 -25.64
CA PRO A 169 10.19 -39.85 -24.38
C PRO A 169 11.07 -40.17 -23.15
N CYS A 170 11.49 -39.11 -22.46
CA CYS A 170 11.73 -39.00 -21.01
C CYS A 170 12.13 -37.53 -20.75
N GLY A 171 11.85 -36.87 -19.62
CA GLY A 171 11.39 -37.34 -18.32
C GLY A 171 12.39 -36.89 -17.25
N LEU A 172 12.09 -35.80 -16.54
CA LEU A 172 12.58 -35.43 -15.20
C LEU A 172 11.94 -34.09 -14.78
N ASP A 173 11.54 -33.98 -13.51
CA ASP A 173 10.83 -32.82 -12.96
C ASP A 173 11.85 -31.85 -12.31
N GLU A 174 11.99 -30.64 -12.85
CA GLU A 174 13.06 -29.71 -12.51
C GLU A 174 12.71 -28.80 -11.31
N ASN A 175 12.81 -29.33 -10.10
CA ASN A 175 12.82 -28.54 -8.87
C ASN A 175 14.16 -28.68 -8.10
N LYS A 176 15.23 -28.11 -8.67
CA LYS A 176 16.54 -27.93 -7.99
C LYS A 176 16.89 -26.46 -7.83
N THR A 177 16.47 -25.86 -6.71
CA THR A 177 16.94 -24.52 -6.32
C THR A 177 18.32 -24.63 -5.66
N ILE A 178 19.37 -24.29 -6.41
CA ILE A 178 20.73 -24.14 -5.86
C ILE A 178 20.81 -22.79 -5.15
N LEU A 179 21.02 -22.79 -3.83
CA LEU A 179 21.19 -21.57 -3.03
C LEU A 179 22.68 -21.26 -2.84
N THR A 180 23.14 -20.15 -3.41
CA THR A 180 24.46 -19.57 -3.13
C THR A 180 24.48 -18.84 -1.78
N ALA A 181 25.65 -18.83 -1.15
CA ALA A 181 25.83 -18.44 0.26
C ALA A 181 25.39 -16.99 0.57
N GLY A 182 24.87 -16.77 1.79
CA GLY A 182 24.74 -15.44 2.40
C GLY A 182 23.33 -14.90 2.65
N ARG A 183 22.27 -15.72 2.63
CA ARG A 183 20.91 -15.27 3.02
C ARG A 183 20.24 -16.23 4.01
N ILE A 184 19.82 -15.69 5.15
CA ILE A 184 18.95 -16.39 6.12
C ILE A 184 17.52 -16.36 5.55
N LEU A 185 16.89 -17.53 5.45
CA LEU A 185 15.58 -17.69 4.84
C LEU A 185 14.58 -18.14 5.92
N GLN A 186 13.65 -17.26 6.29
CA GLN A 186 12.58 -17.60 7.24
C GLN A 186 11.50 -18.40 6.50
N ILE A 187 11.54 -19.72 6.66
CA ILE A 187 10.55 -20.63 6.07
C ILE A 187 9.41 -20.85 7.08
N ARG A 188 8.17 -20.60 6.65
CA ARG A 188 6.95 -21.09 7.31
C ARG A 188 6.21 -22.02 6.36
N TYR A 189 6.07 -23.29 6.73
CA TYR A 189 5.13 -24.22 6.11
C TYR A 189 4.15 -24.76 7.17
N PRO A 190 2.88 -24.98 6.83
CA PRO A 190 2.00 -25.80 7.64
C PRO A 190 2.46 -27.27 7.57
N LEU A 191 2.33 -27.98 8.69
CA LEU A 191 2.60 -29.42 8.74
C LEU A 191 1.54 -30.18 7.92
N PRO A 192 1.93 -31.14 7.04
CA PRO A 192 0.98 -32.07 6.43
C PRO A 192 0.69 -33.24 7.39
N ASP A 193 -0.58 -33.69 7.43
CA ASP A 193 -1.09 -34.66 8.40
C ASP A 193 -0.50 -36.10 8.32
N ASN A 194 0.42 -36.35 7.38
CA ASN A 194 0.91 -37.70 7.04
C ASN A 194 2.30 -38.04 7.60
N GLY A 195 2.80 -37.32 8.61
CA GLY A 195 4.00 -37.71 9.38
C GLY A 195 5.34 -37.72 8.61
N ALA A 196 5.40 -37.17 7.40
CA ALA A 196 6.60 -37.08 6.61
C ALA A 196 7.41 -35.81 6.97
N TYR A 197 8.52 -36.00 7.70
CA TYR A 197 9.42 -34.89 8.07
C TYR A 197 10.32 -34.49 6.88
N PRO A 198 10.47 -33.19 6.57
CA PRO A 198 11.29 -32.72 5.47
C PRO A 198 12.78 -32.90 5.75
N PHE A 199 13.53 -33.22 4.69
CA PHE A 199 15.00 -33.15 4.68
C PHE A 199 15.44 -31.81 4.10
N ILE A 200 16.49 -31.22 4.65
CA ILE A 200 17.17 -30.08 4.03
C ILE A 200 18.60 -30.51 3.69
N TYR A 201 19.01 -30.22 2.46
CA TYR A 201 20.38 -30.47 1.99
C TYR A 201 21.18 -29.17 2.08
N VAL A 202 22.32 -29.20 2.77
CA VAL A 202 23.26 -28.08 2.87
C VAL A 202 24.64 -28.61 2.54
N ASN A 203 25.27 -28.10 1.48
CA ASN A 203 26.55 -28.58 0.95
C ASN A 203 26.60 -30.12 0.86
N ASP A 204 25.63 -30.70 0.14
CA ASP A 204 25.44 -32.13 -0.10
C ASP A 204 25.24 -33.03 1.14
N LYS A 205 25.05 -32.46 2.34
CA LYS A 205 24.66 -33.19 3.55
C LYS A 205 23.16 -33.12 3.83
N ALA A 206 22.54 -34.26 4.10
CA ALA A 206 21.14 -34.36 4.52
C ALA A 206 20.99 -34.14 6.03
N LEU A 207 20.24 -33.11 6.42
CA LEU A 207 19.87 -32.85 7.81
C LEU A 207 18.42 -33.29 8.03
N ARG A 208 18.18 -34.05 9.11
CA ARG A 208 16.82 -34.43 9.57
C ARG A 208 16.46 -33.68 10.85
N PHE A 209 15.26 -33.14 10.88
CA PHE A 209 14.71 -32.37 12.00
C PHE A 209 13.65 -33.20 12.74
N TRP A 210 13.67 -33.15 14.07
CA TRP A 210 12.66 -33.72 14.94
C TRP A 210 12.11 -32.65 15.87
N PRO A 211 10.79 -32.43 15.95
CA PRO A 211 10.22 -31.51 16.94
C PRO A 211 10.36 -32.10 18.35
N LEU A 212 10.62 -31.25 19.34
CA LEU A 212 10.46 -31.64 20.75
C LEU A 212 8.97 -31.80 21.07
N ALA A 213 8.63 -32.74 21.95
CA ALA A 213 7.24 -33.13 22.25
C ALA A 213 6.38 -32.01 22.87
N ASP A 214 7.02 -30.95 23.37
CA ASP A 214 6.41 -29.75 23.95
C ASP A 214 6.39 -28.54 22.98
N ASN A 215 6.80 -28.73 21.73
CA ASN A 215 7.01 -27.68 20.72
C ASN A 215 8.02 -26.57 21.13
N SER A 216 8.86 -26.77 22.14
CA SER A 216 9.84 -25.77 22.59
C SER A 216 11.02 -25.56 21.62
N GLY A 217 11.28 -26.53 20.74
CA GLY A 217 12.38 -26.47 19.78
C GLY A 217 12.48 -27.71 18.89
N TRP A 218 13.62 -27.84 18.20
CA TRP A 218 13.91 -28.92 17.26
C TRP A 218 15.27 -29.56 17.57
N ILE A 219 15.35 -30.89 17.47
CA ILE A 219 16.61 -31.62 17.42
C ILE A 219 17.01 -31.78 15.95
N ILE A 220 18.27 -31.43 15.64
CA ILE A 220 18.87 -31.61 14.32
C ILE A 220 19.92 -32.72 14.43
N ASN A 221 19.87 -33.70 13.53
CA ASN A 221 20.87 -34.77 13.46
C ASN A 221 21.53 -34.82 12.07
N ASP A 222 22.88 -34.90 12.03
CA ASP A 222 23.63 -35.21 10.80
C ASP A 222 23.53 -36.72 10.60
N THR A 223 22.93 -37.15 9.48
CA THR A 223 22.69 -38.58 9.23
C THR A 223 23.96 -39.41 9.08
N ASN A 224 25.13 -38.77 8.97
CA ASN A 224 26.41 -39.42 8.70
C ASN A 224 27.42 -39.38 9.87
N ASN A 225 27.08 -38.79 11.03
CA ASN A 225 27.98 -38.79 12.19
C ASN A 225 27.23 -38.80 13.53
N ASN A 226 27.44 -39.84 14.33
CA ASN A 226 26.56 -40.21 15.45
C ASN A 226 26.80 -39.44 16.76
N SER A 227 27.24 -38.18 16.66
CA SER A 227 27.75 -37.39 17.80
C SER A 227 27.63 -35.87 17.60
N SER A 228 26.40 -35.36 17.48
CA SER A 228 26.11 -33.92 17.61
C SER A 228 24.69 -33.74 18.14
N LEU A 229 24.55 -33.09 19.30
CA LEU A 229 23.25 -32.78 19.92
C LEU A 229 23.14 -31.26 20.04
N HIS A 230 22.16 -30.67 19.34
CA HIS A 230 21.97 -29.22 19.32
C HIS A 230 20.58 -28.86 19.85
N PHE A 231 20.55 -27.98 20.86
CA PHE A 231 19.33 -27.37 21.37
C PHE A 231 19.19 -25.95 20.82
N LEU A 232 17.97 -25.60 20.42
CA LEU A 232 17.56 -24.24 20.08
C LEU A 232 16.59 -23.74 21.14
N SER A 233 17.01 -22.73 21.89
CA SER A 233 16.16 -21.90 22.74
C SER A 233 16.42 -20.44 22.41
N GLU A 234 15.34 -19.68 22.22
CA GLU A 234 15.27 -18.23 21.99
C GLU A 234 16.51 -17.54 21.34
N ASN A 235 16.62 -17.70 20.02
CA ASN A 235 17.40 -16.84 19.12
C ASN A 235 18.91 -16.70 19.38
N LYS A 236 19.58 -17.67 20.02
CA LYS A 236 21.05 -17.78 19.97
C LYS A 236 21.51 -19.19 19.63
N LEU A 237 22.34 -19.30 18.59
CA LEU A 237 23.12 -20.51 18.29
C LEU A 237 24.40 -20.48 19.13
N ILE A 238 24.60 -21.48 19.99
CA ILE A 238 25.86 -21.70 20.71
C ILE A 238 26.49 -22.97 20.16
N ILE A 239 27.67 -22.83 19.53
CA ILE A 239 28.48 -23.96 19.08
C ILE A 239 29.58 -24.19 20.13
N THR A 240 29.44 -25.23 20.95
CA THR A 240 30.47 -25.68 21.89
C THR A 240 31.24 -26.86 21.30
N ASN A 241 32.48 -26.61 20.91
CA ASN A 241 33.45 -27.68 20.65
C ASN A 241 34.05 -28.11 22.00
N ILE A 242 33.71 -29.30 22.49
CA ILE A 242 34.16 -29.79 23.80
C ILE A 242 35.41 -30.66 23.62
N SER A 243 36.57 -30.01 23.65
CA SER A 243 37.84 -30.68 23.96
C SER A 243 38.16 -30.51 25.45
N ASN A 244 38.50 -31.63 26.11
CA ASN A 244 38.85 -31.70 27.53
C ASN A 244 39.72 -30.55 28.06
N GLN A 245 39.36 -29.94 29.21
CA GLN A 245 40.26 -29.80 30.36
C GLN A 245 39.57 -29.35 31.65
N SER A 246 40.22 -29.67 32.77
CA SER A 246 39.74 -29.63 34.16
C SER A 246 39.75 -28.22 34.80
N MET A 247 38.89 -27.97 35.80
CA MET A 247 39.37 -27.62 37.18
C MET A 247 38.28 -27.44 38.26
N LYS A 248 38.56 -28.06 39.42
CA LYS A 248 38.35 -27.61 40.83
C LYS A 248 37.06 -26.89 41.26
N LEU A 249 36.28 -27.59 42.11
CA LEU A 249 35.55 -26.98 43.23
C LEU A 249 36.53 -26.46 44.29
N LEU A 250 36.20 -25.33 44.93
CA LEU A 250 36.62 -24.97 46.29
C LEU A 250 35.58 -24.03 46.95
N SER A 251 35.59 -24.01 48.28
CA SER A 251 34.54 -23.53 49.20
C SER A 251 34.55 -22.03 49.54
N CYS A 252 33.44 -21.50 50.09
CA CYS A 252 33.47 -20.34 51.00
C CYS A 252 32.26 -20.33 52.01
N PRO A 253 32.38 -19.80 53.26
CA PRO A 253 31.40 -20.03 54.33
C PRO A 253 30.61 -18.79 54.85
N VAL A 254 29.36 -19.07 55.32
CA VAL A 254 28.66 -18.60 56.55
C VAL A 254 28.64 -17.09 56.96
N LEU A 255 27.43 -16.52 57.13
CA LEU A 255 26.88 -15.94 58.41
C LEU A 255 25.69 -14.96 58.20
N SER A 256 24.64 -15.10 59.01
CA SER A 256 23.71 -14.01 59.38
C SER A 256 23.23 -14.20 60.84
N ASN A 257 23.07 -13.09 61.57
CA ASN A 257 23.02 -13.09 63.04
C ASN A 257 21.65 -13.38 63.68
N ASN A 258 21.71 -13.94 64.90
CA ASN A 258 20.57 -14.05 65.82
C ASN A 258 20.16 -12.70 66.42
N GLN A 259 18.89 -12.61 66.79
CA GLN A 259 18.36 -11.56 67.68
C GLN A 259 18.38 -12.04 69.14
N ASN A 260 18.58 -11.11 70.08
CA ASN A 260 18.32 -11.30 71.50
C ASN A 260 17.57 -10.07 72.02
N GLY A 261 16.59 -10.28 72.91
CA GLY A 261 15.85 -9.20 73.54
C GLY A 261 15.34 -9.58 74.92
N ALA A 262 15.61 -8.73 75.92
CA ALA A 262 15.00 -8.76 77.24
C ALA A 262 14.87 -7.32 77.75
N LYS A 263 13.80 -7.03 78.49
CA LYS A 263 13.45 -5.70 79.03
C LYS A 263 13.94 -5.55 80.48
N PHE A 264 14.14 -4.33 80.97
CA PHE A 264 13.38 -3.73 82.08
C PHE A 264 13.79 -2.26 82.33
N ASN A 265 12.91 -1.51 83.00
CA ASN A 265 12.98 -0.09 83.42
C ASN A 265 12.02 0.02 84.65
N PRO A 266 11.99 1.13 85.43
CA PRO A 266 12.99 2.18 85.72
C PRO A 266 13.13 2.44 87.25
N GLY A 267 13.92 3.43 87.69
CA GLY A 267 13.86 3.92 89.08
C GLY A 267 14.93 4.94 89.50
N GLU A 268 14.55 5.91 90.32
CA GLU A 268 15.37 7.01 90.88
C GLU A 268 15.47 6.85 92.44
N THR A 269 16.27 7.57 93.23
CA THR A 269 17.03 8.82 93.01
C THR A 269 18.27 8.90 93.95
N ALA A 270 19.42 9.34 93.43
CA ALA A 270 20.55 10.08 94.05
C ALA A 270 21.11 9.84 95.49
N ILE A 271 22.38 10.29 95.64
CA ILE A 271 23.11 10.77 96.85
C ILE A 271 24.14 9.81 97.51
N VAL A 272 25.43 10.13 97.25
CA VAL A 272 26.71 9.75 97.91
C VAL A 272 26.99 8.26 98.18
N ASN A 273 27.86 7.66 97.35
CA ASN A 273 28.36 6.28 97.51
C ASN A 273 29.75 6.23 98.16
N ALA A 274 29.83 6.24 99.49
CA ALA A 274 30.98 5.66 100.17
C ALA A 274 30.92 4.13 100.05
N SER A 275 31.98 3.51 99.52
CA SER A 275 32.02 2.05 99.31
C SER A 275 32.52 1.34 100.58
N TYR A 276 31.67 0.53 101.20
CA TYR A 276 31.98 -0.24 102.41
C TYR A 276 32.02 -1.73 102.10
N LEU A 277 33.09 -2.39 102.55
CA LEU A 277 33.31 -3.82 102.38
C LEU A 277 33.65 -4.46 103.73
N THR A 278 32.80 -5.37 104.17
CA THR A 278 33.05 -6.23 105.35
C THR A 278 33.45 -7.63 104.93
N ARG A 279 34.49 -8.17 105.57
CA ARG A 279 34.87 -9.58 105.41
C ARG A 279 35.14 -10.20 106.77
N SER A 280 34.41 -11.26 107.08
CA SER A 280 34.72 -12.16 108.20
C SER A 280 35.92 -13.03 107.81
N VAL A 281 36.87 -13.18 108.73
CA VAL A 281 37.96 -14.15 108.65
C VAL A 281 37.99 -14.90 109.99
N GLY A 282 37.29 -16.03 110.05
CA GLY A 282 37.03 -16.70 111.32
C GLY A 282 36.06 -15.91 112.20
N ASN A 283 36.33 -15.87 113.50
CA ASN A 283 35.43 -15.26 114.49
C ASN A 283 35.57 -13.73 114.62
N GLU A 284 36.37 -13.07 113.77
CA GLU A 284 36.53 -11.62 113.74
C GLU A 284 36.07 -11.02 112.40
N ILE A 285 35.56 -9.78 112.46
CA ILE A 285 34.96 -9.06 111.33
C ILE A 285 35.72 -7.76 111.11
N ILE A 286 36.39 -7.64 109.96
CA ILE A 286 37.12 -6.43 109.58
C ILE A 286 36.21 -5.51 108.77
N HIS A 287 36.19 -4.24 109.17
CA HIS A 287 35.48 -3.15 108.50
C HIS A 287 36.47 -2.28 107.72
N PHE A 288 36.26 -2.12 106.41
CA PHE A 288 37.03 -1.21 105.56
C PHE A 288 36.17 -0.01 105.15
N TYR A 289 36.69 1.20 105.35
CA TYR A 289 36.09 2.44 104.86
C TYR A 289 37.05 3.11 103.86
N LEU A 290 36.55 3.37 102.65
CA LEU A 290 37.25 4.10 101.59
C LEU A 290 36.45 5.37 101.27
N PHE A 291 37.15 6.49 101.20
CA PHE A 291 36.60 7.79 100.83
C PHE A 291 37.05 8.18 99.41
N ASP A 292 36.25 9.00 98.73
CA ASP A 292 36.46 9.36 97.31
C ASP A 292 37.75 10.17 97.04
N ASP A 293 38.41 10.66 98.07
CA ASP A 293 39.73 11.32 98.00
C ASP A 293 40.92 10.32 98.01
N GLY A 294 40.65 9.02 98.08
CA GLY A 294 41.65 7.95 98.12
C GLY A 294 42.21 7.66 99.51
N SER A 295 41.71 8.33 100.56
CA SER A 295 42.02 7.97 101.94
C SER A 295 41.15 6.82 102.44
N GLY A 296 41.66 6.05 103.39
CA GLY A 296 40.93 4.94 104.00
C GLY A 296 41.48 4.60 105.38
N TRP A 297 40.59 4.16 106.27
CA TRP A 297 40.93 3.78 107.64
C TRP A 297 40.53 2.34 107.92
N LEU A 298 41.41 1.64 108.65
CA LEU A 298 41.19 0.28 109.12
C LEU A 298 41.06 0.29 110.64
N SER A 299 39.97 -0.24 111.17
CA SER A 299 39.85 -0.56 112.60
C SER A 299 39.88 -2.07 112.78
N HIS A 300 41.00 -2.59 113.28
CA HIS A 300 41.01 -3.91 113.91
C HIS A 300 41.82 -3.89 115.20
N ALA A 301 41.35 -4.65 116.18
CA ALA A 301 41.90 -4.64 117.52
C ALA A 301 43.27 -5.33 117.54
N ASP A 302 44.24 -4.66 118.16
CA ASP A 302 45.46 -5.20 118.76
C ASP A 302 46.07 -6.48 118.14
N THR A 303 46.91 -6.31 117.12
CA THR A 303 48.37 -6.44 117.30
C THR A 303 49.15 -6.04 116.05
N ALA A 304 50.27 -5.34 116.23
CA ALA A 304 51.01 -4.71 115.15
C ALA A 304 51.86 -5.70 114.32
N SER A 305 51.65 -5.71 113.00
CA SER A 305 52.68 -6.10 112.03
C SER A 305 52.52 -5.32 110.72
N SER A 306 53.64 -5.00 110.07
CA SER A 306 53.76 -3.89 109.12
C SER A 306 53.23 -4.19 107.71
N ILE A 307 52.33 -3.33 107.22
CA ILE A 307 51.93 -3.30 105.81
C ILE A 307 53.00 -2.54 105.00
N LYS A 308 53.57 -3.20 103.98
CA LYS A 308 54.38 -2.53 102.95
C LYS A 308 53.44 -1.88 101.94
N VAL A 309 53.56 -0.56 101.77
CA VAL A 309 52.94 0.17 100.67
C VAL A 309 53.82 -0.04 99.44
N GLU A 310 53.29 -0.66 98.38
CA GLU A 310 53.97 -0.73 97.09
C GLU A 310 53.99 0.65 96.43
N VAL A 311 55.17 1.05 95.93
CA VAL A 311 55.40 2.38 95.39
C VAL A 311 54.83 2.49 93.98
N TYR A 312 54.07 3.55 93.73
CA TYR A 312 53.49 3.88 92.42
C TYR A 312 54.59 4.11 91.38
N ASP A 313 54.80 3.13 90.49
CA ASP A 313 55.80 3.22 89.40
C ASP A 313 55.33 4.19 88.31
N LYS A 314 55.79 5.45 88.43
CA LYS A 314 55.52 6.51 87.47
C LYS A 314 56.13 6.25 86.09
N ASP A 315 57.20 5.47 85.99
CA ASP A 315 57.85 5.20 84.71
C ASP A 315 57.00 4.22 83.88
N ALA A 316 56.35 3.25 84.53
CA ALA A 316 55.33 2.40 83.89
C ALA A 316 54.13 3.22 83.38
N GLU A 317 53.63 4.19 84.16
CA GLU A 317 52.53 5.07 83.73
C GLU A 317 52.94 5.93 82.50
N ILE A 318 54.15 6.49 82.52
CA ILE A 318 54.71 7.29 81.42
C ILE A 318 54.85 6.43 80.15
N GLN A 319 55.31 5.19 80.26
CA GLN A 319 55.40 4.26 79.11
C GLN A 319 54.03 3.93 78.53
N VAL A 320 53.02 3.67 79.37
CA VAL A 320 51.64 3.41 78.92
C VAL A 320 51.07 4.64 78.20
N ARG A 321 51.20 5.85 78.78
CA ARG A 321 50.75 7.10 78.16
C ARG A 321 51.43 7.37 76.82
N LYS A 322 52.74 7.12 76.71
CA LYS A 322 53.48 7.26 75.44
C LYS A 322 52.94 6.31 74.37
N ARG A 323 52.72 5.04 74.72
CA ARG A 323 52.20 4.02 73.79
C ARG A 323 50.75 4.29 73.38
N LEU A 324 49.94 4.89 74.26
CA LEU A 324 48.60 5.36 73.97
C LEU A 324 48.61 6.49 72.93
N ALA A 325 49.52 7.45 73.05
CA ALA A 325 49.69 8.53 72.06
C ALA A 325 50.19 8.01 70.69
N GLU A 326 51.07 7.00 70.68
CA GLU A 326 51.50 6.31 69.45
C GLU A 326 50.31 5.60 68.77
N ILE A 327 49.49 4.85 69.52
CA ILE A 327 48.29 4.17 69.00
C ILE A 327 47.27 5.17 68.45
N GLU A 328 47.00 6.29 69.14
CA GLU A 328 46.06 7.31 68.66
C GLU A 328 46.58 7.98 67.37
N SER A 329 47.91 8.16 67.22
CA SER A 329 48.53 8.64 65.98
C SER A 329 48.40 7.64 64.81
N GLU A 330 48.54 6.34 65.07
CA GLU A 330 48.34 5.30 64.06
C GLU A 330 46.87 5.18 63.64
N LYS A 331 45.94 5.30 64.60
CA LYS A 331 44.49 5.31 64.34
C LYS A 331 44.11 6.45 63.40
N ILE A 332 44.60 7.68 63.62
CA ILE A 332 44.34 8.83 62.73
C ILE A 332 44.81 8.54 61.29
N LYS A 333 46.00 7.94 61.13
CA LYS A 333 46.52 7.54 59.80
C LYS A 333 45.68 6.44 59.14
N LEU A 334 45.18 5.49 59.92
CA LEU A 334 44.29 4.44 59.43
C LEU A 334 42.94 4.99 58.99
N GLU A 335 42.35 5.93 59.73
CA GLU A 335 41.11 6.62 59.37
C GLU A 335 41.26 7.40 58.05
N GLU A 336 42.41 8.07 57.84
CA GLU A 336 42.72 8.76 56.57
C GLU A 336 42.82 7.77 55.39
N VAL A 337 43.51 6.63 55.56
CA VAL A 337 43.61 5.58 54.54
C VAL A 337 42.24 4.94 54.23
N ILE A 338 41.39 4.73 55.24
CA ILE A 338 40.01 4.26 55.05
C ILE A 338 39.20 5.27 54.21
N GLY A 339 39.32 6.58 54.50
CA GLY A 339 38.67 7.64 53.72
C GLY A 339 39.07 7.65 52.24
N ILE A 340 40.35 7.37 51.93
CA ILE A 340 40.85 7.21 50.56
C ILE A 340 40.23 5.98 49.89
N TYR A 341 40.18 4.84 50.59
CA TYR A 341 39.57 3.60 50.07
C TYR A 341 38.07 3.74 49.80
N ASP A 342 37.31 4.36 50.71
CA ASP A 342 35.88 4.61 50.52
C ASP A 342 35.61 5.57 49.35
N THR A 343 36.44 6.60 49.19
CA THR A 343 36.36 7.51 48.04
C THR A 343 36.63 6.78 46.73
N ARG A 344 37.65 5.90 46.70
CA ARG A 344 37.97 5.07 45.54
C ARG A 344 36.82 4.10 45.21
N ARG A 345 36.27 3.40 46.21
CA ARG A 345 35.13 2.50 46.07
C ARG A 345 33.88 3.20 45.53
N LYS A 346 33.58 4.42 46.02
CA LYS A 346 32.47 5.26 45.51
C LYS A 346 32.71 5.66 44.04
N ASN A 347 33.93 6.04 43.67
CA ASN A 347 34.29 6.38 42.30
C ASN A 347 34.23 5.19 41.34
N GLU A 348 34.66 4.00 41.78
CA GLU A 348 34.57 2.76 40.99
C GLU A 348 33.11 2.32 40.79
N ALA A 349 32.27 2.42 41.82
CA ALA A 349 30.82 2.19 41.70
C ALA A 349 30.15 3.19 40.74
N ARG A 350 30.52 4.48 40.79
CA ARG A 350 29.99 5.49 39.86
C ARG A 350 30.35 5.18 38.40
N ARG A 351 31.62 4.83 38.13
CA ARG A 351 32.08 4.42 36.79
C ARG A 351 31.36 3.16 36.28
N ALA A 352 31.07 2.19 37.16
CA ALA A 352 30.30 1.01 36.80
C ALA A 352 28.86 1.38 36.37
N SER A 353 28.21 2.31 37.08
CA SER A 353 26.89 2.84 36.73
C SER A 353 26.91 3.59 35.39
N GLU A 354 27.88 4.50 35.20
CA GLU A 354 28.09 5.25 33.94
C GLU A 354 28.25 4.30 32.72
N ILE A 355 29.01 3.21 32.87
CA ILE A 355 29.19 2.19 31.84
C ILE A 355 27.90 1.39 31.59
N GLN A 356 27.13 1.10 32.64
CA GLN A 356 25.86 0.37 32.53
C GLN A 356 24.79 1.22 31.82
N GLU A 357 24.66 2.50 32.16
CA GLU A 357 23.78 3.45 31.48
C GLU A 357 24.17 3.64 30.01
N PHE A 358 25.47 3.77 29.70
CA PHE A 358 25.94 3.86 28.32
C PHE A 358 25.56 2.60 27.51
N LYS A 359 25.76 1.40 28.09
CA LYS A 359 25.37 0.13 27.44
C LYS A 359 23.86 0.03 27.23
N ALA A 360 23.04 0.44 28.22
CA ALA A 360 21.59 0.46 28.10
C ALA A 360 21.14 1.38 26.96
N ARG A 361 21.69 2.60 26.89
CA ARG A 361 21.39 3.58 25.83
C ARG A 361 21.80 3.10 24.44
N GLN A 362 22.93 2.40 24.31
CA GLN A 362 23.34 1.79 23.03
C GLN A 362 22.40 0.64 22.62
N ALA A 363 21.93 -0.17 23.58
CA ALA A 363 20.95 -1.22 23.30
C ALA A 363 19.59 -0.66 22.86
N GLU A 364 19.12 0.42 23.49
CA GLU A 364 17.90 1.14 23.12
C GLU A 364 17.99 1.72 21.69
N ILE A 365 19.11 2.38 21.35
CA ILE A 365 19.37 2.90 20.00
C ILE A 365 19.40 1.76 18.97
N ALA A 366 20.03 0.63 19.28
CA ALA A 366 20.07 -0.54 18.40
C ALA A 366 18.69 -1.16 18.18
N GLU A 367 17.86 -1.26 19.23
CA GLU A 367 16.50 -1.76 19.09
C GLU A 367 15.61 -0.78 18.30
N ALA A 368 15.69 0.52 18.59
CA ALA A 368 14.98 1.56 17.84
C ALA A 368 15.33 1.51 16.34
N LYS A 369 16.62 1.35 16.03
CA LYS A 369 17.09 1.17 14.64
C LYS A 369 16.50 -0.09 13.99
N ARG A 370 16.50 -1.24 14.67
CA ARG A 370 15.89 -2.47 14.15
C ARG A 370 14.38 -2.29 13.89
N ARG A 371 13.65 -1.66 14.81
CA ARG A 371 12.21 -1.37 14.64
C ARG A 371 11.95 -0.48 13.42
N ALA A 372 12.77 0.56 13.22
CA ALA A 372 12.70 1.43 12.05
C ALA A 372 13.04 0.69 10.73
N GLU A 373 14.03 -0.20 10.73
CA GLU A 373 14.38 -1.04 9.57
C GLU A 373 13.25 -2.03 9.22
N GLU A 374 12.61 -2.66 10.22
CA GLU A 374 11.44 -3.52 10.02
C GLU A 374 10.23 -2.75 9.48
N GLU A 375 9.96 -1.53 9.97
CA GLU A 375 8.88 -0.68 9.48
C GLU A 375 9.12 -0.22 8.03
N ALA A 376 10.34 0.25 7.73
CA ALA A 376 10.74 0.61 6.37
C ALA A 376 10.63 -0.58 5.40
N MET A 377 10.99 -1.79 5.83
CA MET A 377 10.83 -3.00 5.03
C MET A 377 9.35 -3.34 4.76
N ARG A 378 8.47 -3.18 5.76
CA ARG A 378 7.01 -3.37 5.60
C ARG A 378 6.41 -2.33 4.65
N GLU A 379 6.83 -1.07 4.75
CA GLU A 379 6.37 -0.01 3.86
C GLU A 379 6.85 -0.24 2.42
N ALA A 380 8.12 -0.63 2.23
CA ALA A 380 8.67 -0.99 0.92
C ALA A 380 7.93 -2.19 0.30
N ALA A 381 7.63 -3.23 1.09
CA ALA A 381 6.84 -4.38 0.64
C ALA A 381 5.41 -3.96 0.22
N ARG A 382 4.75 -3.09 1.00
CA ARG A 382 3.43 -2.54 0.66
C ARG A 382 3.46 -1.71 -0.63
N LYS A 383 4.47 -0.86 -0.81
CA LYS A 383 4.69 -0.06 -2.04
C LYS A 383 4.92 -0.97 -3.25
N LYS A 384 5.76 -2.01 -3.13
CA LYS A 384 6.01 -3.00 -4.18
C LYS A 384 4.73 -3.75 -4.58
N ALA A 385 3.98 -4.28 -3.62
CA ALA A 385 2.71 -4.99 -3.89
C ALA A 385 1.65 -4.08 -4.54
N ALA A 386 1.61 -2.79 -4.16
CA ALA A 386 0.74 -1.80 -4.80
C ALA A 386 1.16 -1.53 -6.26
N ALA A 387 2.46 -1.40 -6.54
CA ALA A 387 2.99 -1.20 -7.89
C ALA A 387 2.73 -2.43 -8.79
N GLU A 388 2.96 -3.65 -8.30
CA GLU A 388 2.66 -4.90 -9.02
C GLU A 388 1.15 -5.02 -9.35
N LYS A 389 0.28 -4.64 -8.40
CA LYS A 389 -1.17 -4.59 -8.63
C LYS A 389 -1.55 -3.55 -9.68
N ALA A 390 -0.94 -2.37 -9.65
CA ALA A 390 -1.17 -1.30 -10.63
C ALA A 390 -0.71 -1.74 -12.04
N ALA A 391 0.49 -2.30 -12.17
CA ALA A 391 1.01 -2.83 -13.44
C ALA A 391 0.10 -3.94 -14.02
N ARG A 392 -0.45 -4.82 -13.17
CA ARG A 392 -1.40 -5.85 -13.61
C ARG A 392 -2.77 -5.30 -14.03
N ILE A 393 -3.21 -4.18 -13.46
CA ILE A 393 -4.41 -3.46 -13.92
C ILE A 393 -4.11 -2.83 -15.29
N GLU A 394 -2.97 -2.17 -15.44
CA GLU A 394 -2.59 -1.51 -16.68
C GLU A 394 -2.40 -2.49 -17.85
N GLN A 395 -1.78 -3.64 -17.60
CA GLN A 395 -1.71 -4.73 -18.59
C GLN A 395 -3.10 -5.17 -19.07
N LYS A 396 -4.11 -5.21 -18.19
CA LYS A 396 -5.49 -5.54 -18.57
C LYS A 396 -6.14 -4.41 -19.38
N ARG A 397 -5.87 -3.15 -19.06
CA ARG A 397 -6.37 -1.98 -19.81
C ARG A 397 -5.83 -1.98 -21.23
N ALA A 398 -4.52 -2.14 -21.39
CA ALA A 398 -3.88 -2.31 -22.68
C ALA A 398 -4.47 -3.49 -23.48
N ALA A 399 -4.66 -4.66 -22.85
CA ALA A 399 -5.22 -5.85 -23.51
C ALA A 399 -6.70 -5.72 -23.91
N ARG A 400 -7.48 -4.80 -23.30
CA ARG A 400 -8.85 -4.45 -23.73
C ARG A 400 -8.85 -3.44 -24.88
N GLY A 401 -7.76 -2.74 -25.11
CA GLY A 401 -7.63 -1.64 -26.05
C GLY A 401 -7.95 -0.27 -25.43
N ARG A 402 -7.24 0.77 -25.86
CA ARG A 402 -7.37 2.14 -25.34
C ARG A 402 -8.19 3.06 -26.22
N TYR A 403 -8.41 2.68 -27.47
CA TYR A 403 -9.08 3.50 -28.46
C TYR A 403 -10.39 2.83 -28.90
N HIS A 404 -11.29 3.64 -29.42
CA HIS A 404 -12.52 3.19 -30.05
C HIS A 404 -12.80 3.97 -31.33
N VAL A 405 -13.67 3.40 -32.16
CA VAL A 405 -14.28 4.05 -33.33
C VAL A 405 -15.62 3.36 -33.55
N PHE A 406 -16.64 4.13 -33.88
CA PHE A 406 -18.02 3.65 -33.84
C PHE A 406 -18.94 4.46 -34.77
N PHE A 407 -20.12 3.93 -35.02
CA PHE A 407 -21.25 4.62 -35.62
C PHE A 407 -22.48 4.22 -34.79
N LEU A 408 -23.00 5.13 -33.96
CA LEU A 408 -24.00 4.82 -32.92
C LEU A 408 -24.99 5.96 -32.72
N VAL A 409 -26.24 5.61 -32.40
CA VAL A 409 -27.23 6.55 -31.87
C VAL A 409 -26.74 7.07 -30.51
N GLY A 410 -26.73 8.39 -30.33
CA GLY A 410 -26.21 9.03 -29.12
C GLY A 410 -24.68 8.90 -28.95
N GLY A 411 -23.95 8.72 -30.05
CA GLY A 411 -22.50 8.52 -30.06
C GLY A 411 -21.67 9.52 -29.24
N ASP A 412 -22.05 10.80 -29.18
CA ASP A 412 -21.39 11.80 -28.33
C ASP A 412 -21.35 11.38 -26.84
N HIS A 413 -22.42 10.76 -26.32
CA HIS A 413 -22.46 10.30 -24.93
C HIS A 413 -21.57 9.06 -24.71
N VAL A 414 -21.39 8.24 -25.75
CA VAL A 414 -20.46 7.09 -25.73
C VAL A 414 -19.01 7.58 -25.78
N ASP A 415 -18.73 8.63 -26.56
CA ASP A 415 -17.42 9.31 -26.63
C ASP A 415 -17.06 9.94 -25.27
N ASP A 416 -17.95 10.78 -24.73
CA ASP A 416 -17.76 11.48 -23.44
C ASP A 416 -17.67 10.52 -22.22
N SER A 417 -18.22 9.31 -22.33
CA SER A 417 -18.25 8.31 -21.24
C SER A 417 -17.16 7.24 -21.35
N PHE A 418 -16.48 7.10 -22.49
CA PHE A 418 -15.50 6.04 -22.69
C PHE A 418 -14.12 6.41 -22.11
N ASP A 419 -13.48 5.44 -21.46
CA ASP A 419 -12.16 5.61 -20.86
C ASP A 419 -11.38 4.28 -20.76
N GLU A 420 -10.15 4.37 -20.26
CA GLU A 420 -9.31 3.19 -19.95
C GLU A 420 -9.97 2.23 -18.95
N THR A 421 -10.80 2.74 -18.04
CA THR A 421 -11.50 1.97 -17.00
C THR A 421 -12.68 1.19 -17.57
N THR A 422 -13.13 1.48 -18.79
CA THR A 422 -14.19 0.75 -19.47
C THR A 422 -13.78 -0.72 -19.64
N THR A 423 -14.63 -1.62 -19.16
CA THR A 423 -14.42 -3.08 -19.13
C THR A 423 -15.28 -3.85 -20.12
N CYS A 424 -16.46 -3.33 -20.43
CA CYS A 424 -17.45 -3.93 -21.31
C CYS A 424 -18.22 -2.78 -21.98
N VAL A 425 -18.46 -2.92 -23.29
CA VAL A 425 -19.38 -2.10 -24.05
C VAL A 425 -20.33 -3.08 -24.73
N ALA A 426 -21.62 -2.73 -24.83
CA ALA A 426 -22.59 -3.49 -25.62
C ALA A 426 -23.57 -2.52 -26.29
N THR A 427 -23.96 -2.79 -27.53
CA THR A 427 -24.96 -2.01 -28.27
C THR A 427 -26.06 -2.89 -28.85
N ASN A 428 -27.22 -2.30 -29.12
CA ASN A 428 -28.25 -2.88 -29.98
C ASN A 428 -28.70 -1.92 -31.10
N GLY A 429 -27.92 -0.87 -31.37
CA GLY A 429 -28.24 0.19 -32.35
C GLY A 429 -29.03 1.32 -31.71
N GLU A 430 -30.20 0.99 -31.15
CA GLU A 430 -31.03 1.94 -30.39
C GLU A 430 -30.32 2.49 -29.13
N SER A 431 -29.51 1.64 -28.48
CA SER A 431 -28.84 1.96 -27.21
C SER A 431 -27.45 1.37 -27.09
N THR A 432 -26.62 1.99 -26.25
CA THR A 432 -25.28 1.52 -25.89
C THR A 432 -25.10 1.60 -24.37
N ILE A 433 -24.47 0.59 -23.76
CA ILE A 433 -24.12 0.53 -22.35
C ILE A 433 -22.62 0.31 -22.16
N LEU A 434 -22.02 1.02 -21.20
CA LEU A 434 -20.62 0.90 -20.78
C LEU A 434 -20.56 0.46 -19.31
N LEU A 435 -19.67 -0.47 -18.98
CA LEU A 435 -19.36 -0.88 -17.59
C LEU A 435 -17.91 -0.54 -17.24
N PHE A 436 -17.64 -0.04 -16.04
CA PHE A 436 -16.30 0.45 -15.64
C PHE A 436 -15.62 -0.41 -14.57
N GLU A 437 -14.29 -0.33 -14.45
CA GLU A 437 -13.49 -1.03 -13.42
C GLU A 437 -13.91 -0.66 -11.99
N HIS A 438 -14.44 0.56 -11.81
CA HIS A 438 -14.98 1.06 -10.54
C HIS A 438 -16.37 0.50 -10.21
N ALA A 439 -16.89 -0.42 -11.04
CA ALA A 439 -18.18 -1.09 -10.90
C ALA A 439 -19.40 -0.15 -10.97
N ASP A 440 -19.22 0.96 -11.68
CA ASP A 440 -20.28 1.86 -12.16
C ASP A 440 -20.56 1.58 -13.65
N TRP A 441 -21.54 2.27 -14.23
CA TRP A 441 -22.00 2.05 -15.60
C TRP A 441 -22.67 3.31 -16.17
N ALA A 442 -22.57 3.50 -17.48
CA ALA A 442 -23.21 4.57 -18.26
C ALA A 442 -24.02 3.97 -19.40
N TRP A 443 -25.09 4.64 -19.86
CA TRP A 443 -25.92 4.14 -20.97
C TRP A 443 -26.66 5.27 -21.70
N THR A 444 -26.84 5.12 -23.01
CA THR A 444 -27.64 6.05 -23.83
C THR A 444 -29.15 5.80 -23.65
N SER A 445 -29.99 6.66 -24.24
CA SER A 445 -31.41 6.36 -24.44
C SER A 445 -31.63 5.02 -25.16
N GLY A 446 -32.83 4.44 -25.03
CA GLY A 446 -33.20 3.16 -25.66
C GLY A 446 -32.93 1.90 -24.83
N LEU A 447 -32.13 1.97 -23.75
CA LEU A 447 -31.75 0.77 -22.97
C LEU A 447 -32.99 -0.03 -22.49
N PRO A 448 -33.05 -1.36 -22.72
CA PRO A 448 -34.21 -2.18 -22.42
C PRO A 448 -34.79 -1.97 -21.03
N LYS A 449 -36.11 -1.71 -20.95
CA LYS A 449 -36.74 -1.20 -19.71
C LYS A 449 -36.49 -2.10 -18.50
N SER A 450 -36.50 -3.42 -18.70
CA SER A 450 -36.26 -4.39 -17.62
C SER A 450 -34.79 -4.49 -17.20
N LEU A 451 -33.84 -4.22 -18.11
CA LEU A 451 -32.41 -4.08 -17.79
C LEU A 451 -32.14 -2.76 -17.07
N ARG A 452 -32.69 -1.64 -17.58
CA ARG A 452 -32.58 -0.31 -16.96
C ARG A 452 -33.07 -0.34 -15.51
N ASN A 453 -34.17 -1.02 -15.22
CA ASN A 453 -34.70 -1.17 -13.86
C ASN A 453 -33.80 -1.99 -12.91
N LYS A 454 -32.86 -2.81 -13.42
CA LYS A 454 -31.89 -3.57 -12.60
C LYS A 454 -30.63 -2.76 -12.26
N LEU A 455 -30.38 -1.71 -13.03
CA LEU A 455 -29.21 -0.85 -12.96
C LEU A 455 -29.54 0.47 -12.25
N ASN A 456 -30.62 1.14 -12.63
CA ASN A 456 -31.03 2.40 -12.03
C ASN A 456 -31.32 2.23 -10.53
N GLY A 457 -30.73 3.09 -9.68
CA GLY A 457 -30.85 3.01 -8.23
C GLY A 457 -30.26 1.76 -7.57
N ARG A 458 -29.46 0.94 -8.27
CA ARG A 458 -28.90 -0.31 -7.73
C ARG A 458 -28.01 -0.05 -6.51
N SER A 459 -28.43 -0.59 -5.36
CA SER A 459 -27.70 -0.48 -4.08
C SER A 459 -26.24 -0.95 -4.18
N ARG A 460 -25.33 -0.26 -3.48
CA ARG A 460 -23.91 -0.60 -3.38
C ARG A 460 -23.66 -2.01 -2.81
N ASN A 461 -24.60 -2.54 -2.04
CA ASN A 461 -24.49 -3.87 -1.41
C ASN A 461 -24.89 -5.02 -2.35
N LEU A 462 -25.52 -4.72 -3.50
CA LEU A 462 -25.90 -5.75 -4.46
C LEU A 462 -24.72 -6.09 -5.40
N PRO A 463 -24.60 -7.35 -5.85
CA PRO A 463 -23.59 -7.76 -6.83
C PRO A 463 -23.58 -6.82 -8.04
N LYS A 464 -22.41 -6.28 -8.35
CA LYS A 464 -22.22 -5.30 -9.43
C LYS A 464 -22.22 -5.98 -10.81
N PRO A 465 -22.69 -5.33 -11.89
CA PRO A 465 -22.58 -5.87 -13.24
C PRO A 465 -21.10 -6.01 -13.65
N THR A 466 -20.77 -7.05 -14.42
CA THR A 466 -19.41 -7.34 -14.90
C THR A 466 -19.34 -7.67 -16.39
N TYR A 467 -20.48 -7.93 -17.01
CA TYR A 467 -20.61 -8.14 -18.45
C TYR A 467 -22.07 -7.95 -18.84
N VAL A 468 -22.31 -7.30 -19.97
CA VAL A 468 -23.61 -7.19 -20.63
C VAL A 468 -23.43 -7.51 -22.11
N ALA A 469 -24.41 -8.18 -22.69
CA ALA A 469 -24.64 -8.22 -24.13
C ALA A 469 -26.08 -7.75 -24.38
N LEU A 470 -26.28 -6.95 -25.43
CA LEU A 470 -27.60 -6.48 -25.86
C LEU A 470 -27.98 -7.16 -27.18
N GLY A 471 -29.26 -7.11 -27.51
CA GLY A 471 -29.78 -7.47 -28.83
C GLY A 471 -31.00 -6.62 -29.16
N THR A 472 -31.51 -6.79 -30.39
CA THR A 472 -32.81 -6.25 -30.80
C THR A 472 -33.96 -6.87 -29.98
N GLU A 473 -35.15 -6.29 -30.05
CA GLU A 473 -36.36 -6.78 -29.35
C GLU A 473 -36.22 -6.88 -27.81
N ASP A 474 -35.67 -5.84 -27.18
CA ASP A 474 -35.47 -5.76 -25.71
C ASP A 474 -34.60 -6.91 -25.11
N ARG A 475 -33.91 -7.69 -25.95
CA ARG A 475 -33.05 -8.82 -25.54
C ARG A 475 -31.78 -8.34 -24.84
N TYR A 476 -31.38 -9.06 -23.79
CA TYR A 476 -30.09 -8.84 -23.13
C TYR A 476 -29.64 -10.07 -22.34
N TYR A 477 -28.34 -10.13 -22.10
CA TYR A 477 -27.72 -11.00 -21.11
C TYR A 477 -26.87 -10.11 -20.18
N ILE A 478 -27.01 -10.28 -18.85
CA ILE A 478 -26.23 -9.54 -17.84
C ILE A 478 -25.66 -10.51 -16.81
N ARG A 479 -24.36 -10.42 -16.56
CA ARG A 479 -23.65 -11.15 -15.49
C ARG A 479 -23.20 -10.21 -14.39
N PHE A 480 -23.31 -10.67 -13.14
CA PHE A 480 -22.89 -9.94 -11.94
C PHE A 480 -21.61 -10.53 -11.31
N ALA A 481 -20.97 -9.78 -10.43
CA ALA A 481 -19.68 -10.12 -9.80
C ALA A 481 -19.71 -11.38 -8.93
N ASN A 482 -20.88 -11.83 -8.48
CA ASN A 482 -21.07 -13.10 -7.78
C ASN A 482 -21.26 -14.31 -8.72
N GLY A 483 -21.04 -14.15 -10.03
CA GLY A 483 -21.25 -15.18 -11.04
C GLY A 483 -22.70 -15.38 -11.48
N HIS A 484 -23.68 -14.80 -10.78
CA HIS A 484 -25.09 -14.89 -11.18
C HIS A 484 -25.33 -14.14 -12.50
N ALA A 485 -26.21 -14.68 -13.35
CA ALA A 485 -26.63 -14.05 -14.60
C ALA A 485 -28.16 -13.91 -14.68
N GLN A 486 -28.63 -12.92 -15.44
CA GLN A 486 -30.04 -12.73 -15.80
C GLN A 486 -30.10 -12.39 -17.29
N TRP A 487 -31.21 -12.73 -17.96
CA TRP A 487 -31.35 -12.51 -19.40
C TRP A 487 -32.82 -12.39 -19.81
N VAL A 488 -33.04 -11.77 -20.97
CA VAL A 488 -34.27 -11.80 -21.76
C VAL A 488 -33.88 -12.22 -23.17
N GLY A 489 -34.61 -13.19 -23.74
CA GLY A 489 -34.26 -13.85 -24.99
C GLY A 489 -35.07 -15.14 -25.18
N PRO A 490 -34.64 -16.02 -26.09
CA PRO A 490 -35.47 -17.13 -26.54
C PRO A 490 -35.64 -18.26 -25.51
N SER A 491 -36.66 -19.09 -25.72
CA SER A 491 -36.98 -20.18 -24.78
C SER A 491 -35.88 -21.26 -24.72
N SER A 492 -35.20 -21.45 -25.85
CA SER A 492 -34.02 -22.30 -26.06
C SER A 492 -32.82 -21.85 -25.21
N LEU A 493 -32.53 -20.55 -25.16
CA LEU A 493 -31.43 -19.96 -24.39
C LEU A 493 -31.46 -20.37 -22.91
N THR A 494 -32.63 -20.36 -22.28
CA THR A 494 -32.78 -20.77 -20.88
C THR A 494 -32.43 -22.26 -20.67
N LYS A 495 -32.73 -23.12 -21.65
CA LYS A 495 -32.33 -24.53 -21.63
C LYS A 495 -30.82 -24.67 -21.85
N ALA A 496 -30.24 -23.90 -22.78
CA ALA A 496 -28.82 -23.91 -23.08
C ALA A 496 -27.95 -23.52 -21.88
N ILE A 497 -28.25 -22.38 -21.23
CA ILE A 497 -27.54 -21.90 -20.03
C ILE A 497 -27.65 -22.92 -18.89
N LYS A 498 -28.85 -23.45 -18.61
CA LYS A 498 -29.04 -24.47 -17.57
C LYS A 498 -28.24 -25.75 -17.83
N LYS A 499 -28.15 -26.19 -19.09
CA LYS A 499 -27.36 -27.37 -19.51
C LYS A 499 -25.84 -27.15 -19.42
N THR A 500 -25.38 -25.90 -19.31
CA THR A 500 -23.95 -25.54 -19.17
C THR A 500 -23.66 -24.74 -17.91
N SER A 501 -24.43 -24.94 -16.84
CA SER A 501 -24.31 -24.20 -15.57
C SER A 501 -22.94 -24.30 -14.90
N THR A 502 -22.16 -25.34 -15.21
CA THR A 502 -20.77 -25.53 -14.74
C THR A 502 -19.73 -24.75 -15.54
N LYS A 503 -20.07 -24.21 -16.71
CA LYS A 503 -19.17 -23.43 -17.56
C LYS A 503 -19.46 -21.94 -17.42
N VAL A 504 -18.43 -21.14 -17.19
CA VAL A 504 -18.55 -19.68 -17.19
C VAL A 504 -18.58 -19.18 -18.64
N ILE A 505 -19.56 -18.34 -18.97
CA ILE A 505 -19.66 -17.70 -20.30
C ILE A 505 -18.59 -16.60 -20.40
N SER A 506 -17.76 -16.61 -21.44
CA SER A 506 -16.80 -15.53 -21.71
C SER A 506 -17.40 -14.43 -22.58
N SER A 507 -18.25 -14.80 -23.53
CA SER A 507 -18.87 -13.91 -24.51
C SER A 507 -20.22 -14.46 -24.95
N PHE A 508 -21.17 -13.55 -25.20
CA PHE A 508 -22.54 -13.85 -25.56
C PHE A 508 -22.98 -12.88 -26.67
N ALA A 509 -23.69 -13.37 -27.67
CA ALA A 509 -24.20 -12.56 -28.78
C ALA A 509 -25.63 -12.97 -29.14
N PHE A 510 -26.47 -11.99 -29.51
CA PHE A 510 -27.78 -12.20 -30.12
C PHE A 510 -27.67 -11.91 -31.62
N GLY A 511 -28.22 -12.75 -32.48
CA GLY A 511 -28.25 -12.50 -33.93
C GLY A 511 -29.56 -11.90 -34.40
N GLU A 512 -29.70 -11.75 -35.72
CA GLU A 512 -30.89 -11.33 -36.48
C GLU A 512 -32.23 -11.66 -35.80
N THR A 513 -32.63 -12.94 -35.78
CA THR A 513 -33.93 -13.33 -35.23
C THR A 513 -33.93 -13.43 -33.71
N TYR A 514 -35.10 -13.28 -33.08
CA TYR A 514 -35.28 -13.47 -31.63
C TYR A 514 -34.70 -14.79 -31.09
N GLU A 515 -34.79 -15.87 -31.87
CA GLU A 515 -34.28 -17.21 -31.52
C GLU A 515 -32.78 -17.41 -31.75
N THR A 516 -32.11 -16.55 -32.53
CA THR A 516 -30.68 -16.67 -32.86
C THR A 516 -29.78 -16.14 -31.73
N TYR A 517 -28.86 -16.98 -31.23
CA TYR A 517 -27.83 -16.57 -30.28
C TYR A 517 -26.56 -17.42 -30.35
N PHE A 518 -25.43 -16.87 -29.89
CA PHE A 518 -24.14 -17.56 -29.80
C PHE A 518 -23.51 -17.36 -28.41
N ILE A 519 -22.98 -18.45 -27.84
CA ILE A 519 -22.32 -18.48 -26.53
C ILE A 519 -20.88 -19.00 -26.70
N VAL A 520 -19.90 -18.28 -26.16
CA VAL A 520 -18.52 -18.76 -25.96
C VAL A 520 -18.25 -18.88 -24.46
N PHE A 521 -17.55 -19.94 -24.06
CA PHE A 521 -17.23 -20.26 -22.67
C PHE A 521 -15.74 -20.00 -22.35
N THR A 522 -15.44 -19.82 -21.05
CA THR A 522 -14.07 -19.53 -20.56
C THR A 522 -13.06 -20.67 -20.74
N ASP A 523 -13.49 -21.86 -21.15
CA ASP A 523 -12.62 -22.96 -21.59
C ASP A 523 -12.37 -22.99 -23.10
N GLY A 524 -13.12 -22.21 -23.89
CA GLY A 524 -12.99 -22.09 -25.34
C GLY A 524 -14.03 -22.88 -26.12
N TRP A 525 -14.83 -23.70 -25.42
CA TRP A 525 -16.05 -24.29 -25.99
C TRP A 525 -17.07 -23.21 -26.34
N TRP A 526 -18.02 -23.59 -27.18
CA TRP A 526 -19.08 -22.70 -27.64
C TRP A 526 -20.35 -23.49 -27.98
N ARG A 527 -21.45 -22.77 -28.18
CA ARG A 527 -22.73 -23.26 -28.70
C ARG A 527 -23.51 -22.10 -29.31
N TYR A 528 -24.24 -22.36 -30.39
CA TYR A 528 -25.28 -21.47 -30.90
C TYR A 528 -26.61 -22.21 -31.03
N ASP A 529 -27.66 -21.45 -31.32
CA ASP A 529 -29.00 -21.92 -31.68
C ASP A 529 -29.64 -20.86 -32.59
N GLY A 530 -30.68 -21.25 -33.33
CA GLY A 530 -31.25 -20.44 -34.42
C GLY A 530 -30.30 -20.29 -35.62
N ASP A 531 -30.70 -19.45 -36.55
CA ASP A 531 -30.00 -19.24 -37.83
C ASP A 531 -28.93 -18.17 -37.67
N ILE A 532 -27.67 -18.61 -37.48
CA ILE A 532 -26.49 -17.74 -37.46
C ILE A 532 -25.96 -17.53 -38.90
N PRO A 533 -25.23 -16.43 -39.18
CA PRO A 533 -24.76 -16.11 -40.53
C PRO A 533 -23.96 -17.24 -41.20
N GLU A 534 -24.23 -17.52 -42.47
CA GLU A 534 -23.64 -18.64 -43.24
C GLU A 534 -22.10 -18.63 -43.20
N GLY A 535 -21.46 -17.48 -43.43
CA GLY A 535 -20.00 -17.35 -43.36
C GLY A 535 -19.40 -17.64 -41.98
N LEU A 536 -20.17 -17.52 -40.89
CA LEU A 536 -19.75 -17.94 -39.55
C LEU A 536 -19.89 -19.46 -39.37
N VAL A 537 -20.93 -20.07 -39.95
CA VAL A 537 -21.10 -21.54 -39.98
C VAL A 537 -19.93 -22.18 -40.72
N ASP A 538 -19.62 -21.71 -41.93
CA ASP A 538 -18.51 -22.20 -42.75
C ASP A 538 -17.18 -22.11 -42.02
N LEU A 539 -16.87 -20.94 -41.44
CA LEU A 539 -15.65 -20.73 -40.65
C LEU A 539 -15.55 -21.72 -39.47
N ILE A 540 -16.65 -22.00 -38.78
CA ILE A 540 -16.67 -22.93 -37.66
C ILE A 540 -16.47 -24.39 -38.10
N VAL A 541 -16.99 -24.75 -39.28
CA VAL A 541 -16.80 -26.05 -39.92
C VAL A 541 -15.35 -26.22 -40.40
N GLU A 542 -14.80 -25.24 -41.12
CA GLU A 542 -13.40 -25.21 -41.58
C GLU A 542 -12.42 -25.34 -40.40
N ARG A 543 -12.72 -24.67 -39.28
CA ARG A 543 -11.94 -24.75 -38.04
C ARG A 543 -12.07 -26.10 -37.32
N ASN A 544 -12.80 -27.07 -37.87
CA ASN A 544 -13.06 -28.40 -37.31
C ASN A 544 -13.60 -28.33 -35.86
N ARG A 545 -14.54 -27.41 -35.61
CA ARG A 545 -15.25 -27.25 -34.33
C ARG A 545 -14.35 -27.17 -33.07
N ARG A 546 -13.15 -26.60 -33.21
CA ARG A 546 -12.20 -26.45 -32.08
C ARG A 546 -12.80 -25.67 -30.91
N ALA A 547 -12.43 -26.08 -29.71
CA ALA A 547 -12.77 -25.41 -28.45
C ALA A 547 -11.71 -24.36 -28.08
N ASP A 548 -11.42 -23.44 -29.01
CA ASP A 548 -10.36 -22.42 -28.89
C ASP A 548 -10.89 -20.99 -29.06
N LEU A 549 -12.20 -20.77 -28.99
CA LEU A 549 -12.78 -19.43 -29.13
C LEU A 549 -12.54 -18.57 -27.87
N LYS A 550 -12.53 -17.25 -28.06
CA LYS A 550 -12.37 -16.24 -27.01
C LYS A 550 -13.62 -15.37 -26.90
N GLN A 551 -14.05 -14.79 -28.01
CA GLN A 551 -15.24 -13.95 -28.10
C GLN A 551 -15.93 -14.05 -29.46
N VAL A 552 -17.21 -13.71 -29.48
CA VAL A 552 -18.09 -13.63 -30.64
C VAL A 552 -19.02 -12.43 -30.47
N THR A 553 -19.38 -11.78 -31.57
CA THR A 553 -20.51 -10.87 -31.66
C THR A 553 -21.27 -11.15 -32.95
N LEU A 554 -22.56 -10.85 -32.93
CA LEU A 554 -23.51 -11.00 -34.02
C LEU A 554 -24.29 -9.69 -34.10
N GLY A 555 -24.65 -9.26 -35.31
CA GLY A 555 -25.54 -8.13 -35.56
C GLY A 555 -26.91 -8.57 -36.04
N PRO A 556 -27.86 -7.62 -36.13
CA PRO A 556 -29.21 -7.90 -36.58
C PRO A 556 -29.32 -8.06 -38.10
N ASP A 557 -28.38 -7.51 -38.87
CA ASP A 557 -28.39 -7.50 -40.34
C ASP A 557 -27.41 -8.55 -40.92
N GLY A 558 -27.13 -9.60 -40.14
CA GLY A 558 -26.25 -10.71 -40.52
C GLY A 558 -24.77 -10.48 -40.25
N GLU A 559 -24.39 -9.39 -39.58
CA GLU A 559 -23.00 -9.13 -39.21
C GLU A 559 -22.49 -10.12 -38.18
N TRP A 560 -21.18 -10.40 -38.22
CA TRP A 560 -20.54 -11.21 -37.21
C TRP A 560 -19.06 -10.89 -37.07
N PHE A 561 -18.53 -11.10 -35.88
CA PHE A 561 -17.11 -11.05 -35.58
C PHE A 561 -16.74 -12.18 -34.62
N LEU A 562 -15.57 -12.79 -34.85
CA LEU A 562 -15.08 -13.94 -34.10
C LEU A 562 -13.59 -13.79 -33.80
N GLU A 563 -13.19 -14.03 -32.56
CA GLU A 563 -11.78 -14.13 -32.17
C GLU A 563 -11.48 -15.49 -31.51
N ALA A 564 -10.39 -16.11 -31.93
CA ALA A 564 -9.80 -17.29 -31.30
C ALA A 564 -8.73 -16.90 -30.26
N ARG A 565 -8.45 -17.80 -29.30
CA ARG A 565 -7.48 -17.61 -28.21
C ARG A 565 -6.06 -17.32 -28.66
N ASN A 566 -5.71 -17.71 -29.89
CA ASN A 566 -4.42 -17.39 -30.52
C ASN A 566 -4.38 -15.99 -31.16
N GLY A 567 -5.40 -15.14 -30.93
CA GLY A 567 -5.46 -13.76 -31.41
C GLY A 567 -5.90 -13.58 -32.86
N ARG A 568 -6.12 -14.68 -33.61
CA ARG A 568 -6.71 -14.64 -34.96
C ARG A 568 -8.17 -14.18 -34.90
N LYS A 569 -8.55 -13.35 -35.87
CA LYS A 569 -9.84 -12.65 -35.93
C LYS A 569 -10.45 -12.80 -37.33
N TRP A 570 -11.77 -12.90 -37.37
CA TRP A 570 -12.58 -12.98 -38.57
C TRP A 570 -13.83 -12.13 -38.39
N TRP A 571 -14.40 -11.64 -39.48
CA TRP A 571 -15.68 -10.94 -39.50
C TRP A 571 -16.32 -11.05 -40.88
N GLY A 572 -17.63 -10.88 -40.94
CA GLY A 572 -18.43 -10.91 -42.16
C GLY A 572 -19.78 -10.24 -41.95
N GLY A 573 -20.59 -10.13 -43.02
CA GLY A 573 -21.90 -9.45 -43.02
C GLY A 573 -21.85 -7.92 -42.87
N VAL A 574 -20.76 -7.36 -42.35
CA VAL A 574 -20.60 -5.92 -42.10
C VAL A 574 -20.76 -5.05 -43.35
N SER A 575 -21.40 -3.91 -43.18
CA SER A 575 -21.56 -2.91 -44.23
C SER A 575 -20.23 -2.33 -44.72
N ASP A 576 -20.28 -1.75 -45.90
CA ASP A 576 -19.13 -1.17 -46.58
C ASP A 576 -18.51 0.01 -45.79
N HIS A 577 -19.32 0.72 -44.99
CA HIS A 577 -18.88 1.77 -44.07
C HIS A 577 -18.07 1.20 -42.91
N CYS A 578 -18.62 0.20 -42.20
CA CYS A 578 -17.93 -0.50 -41.12
C CYS A 578 -16.64 -1.17 -41.64
N ALA A 579 -16.74 -1.92 -42.75
CA ALA A 579 -15.62 -2.63 -43.38
C ALA A 579 -14.43 -1.72 -43.70
N LYS A 580 -14.67 -0.52 -44.26
CA LYS A 580 -13.61 0.46 -44.57
C LYS A 580 -12.88 0.93 -43.30
N ARG A 581 -13.59 1.12 -42.19
CA ARG A 581 -12.99 1.50 -40.90
C ARG A 581 -12.21 0.35 -40.27
N ILE A 582 -12.84 -0.81 -40.06
CA ILE A 582 -12.21 -1.92 -39.35
C ILE A 582 -11.03 -2.54 -40.12
N ARG A 583 -11.03 -2.52 -41.47
CA ARG A 583 -9.88 -2.95 -42.28
C ARG A 583 -8.59 -2.18 -41.96
N ARG A 584 -8.67 -0.87 -41.67
CA ARG A 584 -7.51 -0.02 -41.31
C ARG A 584 -6.88 -0.43 -39.97
N ILE A 585 -7.68 -0.94 -39.02
CA ILE A 585 -7.25 -1.31 -37.66
C ILE A 585 -7.25 -2.82 -37.39
N ARG A 586 -7.46 -3.67 -38.41
CA ARG A 586 -7.74 -5.12 -38.29
C ARG A 586 -6.87 -5.91 -37.31
N ASN A 587 -5.58 -5.60 -37.23
CA ASN A 587 -4.62 -6.28 -36.35
C ASN A 587 -4.71 -5.78 -34.89
N ARG A 588 -5.18 -4.55 -34.68
CA ARG A 588 -5.32 -3.86 -33.39
C ARG A 588 -6.70 -4.07 -32.75
N ILE A 589 -7.72 -4.51 -33.49
CA ILE A 589 -9.08 -4.76 -32.95
C ILE A 589 -9.01 -5.66 -31.71
N THR A 590 -9.65 -5.24 -30.62
CA THR A 590 -9.77 -5.99 -29.36
C THR A 590 -11.21 -6.39 -29.06
N PHE A 591 -12.20 -5.67 -29.61
CA PHE A 591 -13.63 -5.94 -29.51
C PHE A 591 -14.36 -5.24 -30.66
N LEU A 592 -15.43 -5.84 -31.16
CA LEU A 592 -16.31 -5.28 -32.19
C LEU A 592 -17.73 -5.75 -31.89
N ASP A 593 -18.71 -4.86 -31.89
CA ASP A 593 -20.12 -5.13 -31.58
C ASP A 593 -21.03 -4.42 -32.58
N PHE A 594 -22.24 -4.94 -32.77
CA PHE A 594 -23.16 -4.55 -33.85
C PHE A 594 -24.56 -4.27 -33.31
N GLY A 595 -25.33 -3.45 -34.03
CA GLY A 595 -26.66 -3.00 -33.64
C GLY A 595 -27.52 -2.68 -34.86
N SER A 596 -28.79 -2.34 -34.64
CA SER A 596 -29.70 -1.98 -35.75
C SER A 596 -29.22 -0.76 -36.53
N ASP A 597 -29.75 -0.60 -37.74
CA ASP A 597 -29.58 0.62 -38.56
C ASP A 597 -28.12 0.91 -38.90
N ASP A 598 -27.37 -0.15 -39.25
CA ASP A 598 -25.96 -0.09 -39.64
C ASP A 598 -25.03 0.39 -38.50
N ALA A 599 -25.48 0.27 -37.24
CA ALA A 599 -24.76 0.71 -36.06
C ALA A 599 -23.70 -0.30 -35.59
N TRP A 600 -22.52 0.20 -35.20
CA TRP A 600 -21.42 -0.64 -34.74
C TRP A 600 -20.47 0.08 -33.80
N TYR A 601 -19.81 -0.68 -32.94
CA TYR A 601 -18.82 -0.20 -31.99
C TYR A 601 -17.54 -1.05 -32.06
N CYS A 602 -16.41 -0.45 -32.41
CA CYS A 602 -15.11 -1.11 -32.41
C CYS A 602 -14.19 -0.54 -31.32
N ARG A 603 -13.56 -1.42 -30.54
CA ARG A 603 -12.45 -1.09 -29.64
C ARG A 603 -11.15 -1.68 -30.18
N TYR A 604 -10.04 -0.97 -30.01
CA TYR A 604 -8.72 -1.40 -30.48
C TYR A 604 -7.58 -0.96 -29.55
N ALA A 605 -6.48 -1.72 -29.63
CA ALA A 605 -5.22 -1.48 -28.94
C ALA A 605 -4.50 -0.23 -29.46
#